data_AF-A0A1H5PZB2-F1
#
_entry.id   AF-A0A1H5PZB2-F1
#
_cell.length_a   1.000
_cell.length_b   1.000
_cell.length_c   1.000
_cell.angle_alpha   90.00
_cell.angle_beta   90.00
_cell.angle_gamma   90.00
#
_symmetry.space_group_name_H-M   'P 1'
#
loop_
_entity.id
_entity.type
_entity.pdbx_description
1 polymer ?
#
loop_
_entity_poly.entity_id
_entity_poly.type
_entity_poly.pdbx_seq_one_letter_code
_entity_poly.pdbx_strand_id
1 'polypeptide(L)'
;MPSMTAVPALDSRPPLPKRPLPHEKTPDRPAPVGGRPHPQRDARVDQEIGPRAVGAIYQTSISAYEVLAVIRDPERASALLKRTALWAVIVRDIMRADAEPYAVGDTWTTSDHLVREGRNPAAFAQAA
;
A
#
# COMPACT_ATOMS: atom_id res chain seq x y z
N MET A 1 -70.77 -30.96 -24.80
CA MET A 1 -70.98 -29.53 -25.13
C MET A 1 -70.21 -28.72 -24.09
N PRO A 2 -69.23 -27.90 -24.51
CA PRO A 2 -68.07 -27.52 -23.70
C PRO A 2 -68.35 -26.45 -22.62
N SER A 3 -67.62 -26.60 -21.51
CA SER A 3 -67.55 -25.67 -20.38
C SER A 3 -67.05 -24.29 -20.78
N MET A 4 -67.77 -23.25 -20.37
CA MET A 4 -67.25 -21.90 -20.25
C MET A 4 -66.42 -21.80 -18.96
N THR A 5 -65.12 -21.52 -19.07
CA THR A 5 -64.40 -20.85 -17.99
C THR A 5 -63.45 -19.81 -18.59
N ALA A 6 -63.67 -18.57 -18.17
CA ALA A 6 -63.03 -17.36 -18.61
C ALA A 6 -61.52 -17.33 -18.30
N VAL A 7 -60.76 -16.72 -19.21
CA VAL A 7 -59.43 -16.17 -18.96
C VAL A 7 -59.55 -14.87 -18.16
N PRO A 8 -58.91 -14.74 -16.98
CA PRO A 8 -58.73 -13.43 -16.38
C PRO A 8 -57.43 -12.77 -16.86
N ALA A 9 -57.53 -11.45 -16.92
CA ALA A 9 -56.65 -10.49 -17.54
C ALA A 9 -55.24 -10.43 -16.91
N LEU A 10 -54.36 -9.92 -17.77
CA LEU A 10 -53.18 -9.11 -17.46
C LEU A 10 -53.32 -8.26 -16.19
N ASP A 11 -52.14 -7.99 -15.61
CA ASP A 11 -51.76 -6.76 -14.93
C ASP A 11 -51.90 -6.72 -13.40
N SER A 12 -50.76 -6.94 -12.72
CA SER A 12 -50.43 -6.36 -11.42
C SER A 12 -48.97 -6.67 -11.08
N ARG A 13 -48.02 -6.11 -11.84
CA ARG A 13 -46.67 -5.88 -11.30
C ARG A 13 -46.66 -4.45 -10.74
N PRO A 14 -46.40 -4.25 -9.44
CA PRO A 14 -46.24 -2.91 -8.90
C PRO A 14 -45.07 -2.22 -9.62
N PRO A 15 -45.17 -0.93 -9.98
CA PRO A 15 -44.05 -0.23 -10.58
C PRO A 15 -42.89 -0.18 -9.57
N LEU A 16 -41.70 -0.56 -10.02
CA LEU A 16 -40.46 -0.37 -9.27
C LEU A 16 -40.34 1.11 -8.85
N PRO A 17 -39.84 1.40 -7.64
CA PRO A 17 -39.54 2.78 -7.27
C PRO A 17 -38.56 3.35 -8.30
N LYS A 18 -38.92 4.49 -8.90
CA LYS A 18 -38.05 5.22 -9.81
C LYS A 18 -36.74 5.47 -9.06
N ARG A 19 -35.63 4.87 -9.54
CA ARG A 19 -34.29 5.27 -9.10
C ARG A 19 -34.20 6.78 -9.27
N PRO A 20 -33.76 7.55 -8.26
CA PRO A 20 -33.42 8.94 -8.47
C PRO A 20 -32.39 9.00 -9.62
N LEU A 21 -32.65 9.85 -10.61
CA LEU A 21 -31.65 10.23 -11.59
C LEU A 21 -30.40 10.71 -10.84
N PRO A 22 -29.19 10.47 -11.36
CA PRO A 22 -27.98 11.03 -10.75
C PRO A 22 -28.11 12.55 -10.78
N HIS A 23 -28.39 13.15 -9.63
CA HIS A 23 -28.49 14.58 -9.49
C HIS A 23 -27.13 15.18 -9.84
N GLU A 24 -27.21 16.10 -10.80
CA GLU A 24 -26.31 17.20 -11.09
C GLU A 24 -25.10 17.33 -10.16
N LYS A 25 -23.94 17.07 -10.75
CA LYS A 25 -22.71 17.85 -10.63
C LYS A 25 -22.86 19.07 -9.70
N THR A 26 -22.65 18.86 -8.40
CA THR A 26 -22.46 19.94 -7.45
C THR A 26 -21.12 20.61 -7.77
N PRO A 27 -21.08 21.84 -8.27
CA PRO A 27 -19.83 22.51 -8.57
C PRO A 27 -19.44 23.36 -7.36
N ASP A 28 -19.17 22.74 -6.20
CA ASP A 28 -18.42 23.43 -5.14
C ASP A 28 -17.96 22.51 -3.99
N ARG A 29 -17.50 21.29 -4.30
CA ARG A 29 -16.61 20.63 -3.35
C ARG A 29 -15.20 21.07 -3.72
N PRO A 30 -14.50 21.88 -2.92
CA PRO A 30 -13.06 21.98 -3.09
C PRO A 30 -12.55 20.54 -3.07
N ALA A 31 -11.92 20.12 -4.16
CA ALA A 31 -11.15 18.88 -4.18
C ALA A 31 -10.28 18.88 -2.92
N PRO A 32 -10.02 17.73 -2.27
CA PRO A 32 -9.03 17.70 -1.21
C PRO A 32 -7.70 18.11 -1.83
N VAL A 33 -7.40 19.41 -1.71
CA VAL A 33 -6.17 20.05 -2.14
C VAL A 33 -5.08 19.36 -1.35
N GLY A 34 -4.26 18.58 -2.05
CA GLY A 34 -3.03 17.99 -1.54
C GLY A 34 -3.19 17.36 -0.17
N GLY A 35 -3.72 16.14 -0.11
CA GLY A 35 -3.72 15.36 1.11
C GLY A 35 -2.30 15.28 1.66
N ARG A 36 -1.99 16.13 2.65
CA ARG A 36 -0.75 16.01 3.40
C ARG A 36 -0.71 14.57 3.90
N PRO A 37 0.40 13.84 3.70
CA PRO A 37 0.59 12.55 4.32
C PRO A 37 0.17 12.66 5.80
N HIS A 38 -0.73 11.80 6.25
CA HIS A 38 -1.15 11.84 7.64
C HIS A 38 0.07 11.48 8.48
N PRO A 39 0.52 12.33 9.42
CA PRO A 39 1.79 12.13 10.13
C PRO A 39 1.85 10.79 10.87
N GLN A 40 0.70 10.27 11.31
CA GLN A 40 0.58 8.97 11.95
C GLN A 40 0.86 7.80 11.01
N ARG A 41 0.52 7.94 9.72
CA ARG A 41 0.80 6.91 8.70
C ARG A 41 2.30 6.85 8.42
N ASP A 42 2.96 7.99 8.27
CA ASP A 42 4.40 8.04 8.00
C ASP A 42 5.19 7.52 9.20
N ALA A 43 4.81 7.89 10.43
CA ALA A 43 5.42 7.36 11.64
C ALA A 43 5.27 5.83 11.75
N ARG A 44 4.13 5.27 11.34
CA ARG A 44 3.93 3.82 11.30
C ARG A 44 4.80 3.17 10.22
N VAL A 45 4.88 3.76 9.02
CA VAL A 45 5.74 3.26 7.95
C VAL A 45 7.21 3.27 8.37
N ASP A 46 7.67 4.33 9.05
CA ASP A 46 9.04 4.40 9.56
C ASP A 46 9.32 3.35 10.63
N GLN A 47 8.36 3.05 11.51
CA GLN A 47 8.48 1.92 12.46
C GLN A 47 8.54 0.57 11.74
N GLU A 48 7.75 0.38 10.68
CA GLU A 48 7.74 -0.85 9.90
C GLU A 48 9.05 -1.04 9.10
N ILE A 49 9.63 0.04 8.57
CA ILE A 49 10.94 0.02 7.90
C ILE A 49 12.06 -0.17 8.93
N GLY A 50 11.93 0.39 10.13
CA GLY A 50 12.95 0.32 11.16
C GLY A 50 14.24 1.05 10.75
N PRO A 51 15.42 0.63 11.24
CA PRO A 51 16.70 1.30 10.97
C PRO A 51 17.25 1.06 9.55
N ARG A 52 16.46 0.42 8.66
CA ARG A 52 16.87 0.15 7.27
C ARG A 52 16.94 1.45 6.49
N ALA A 53 18.14 2.03 6.44
CA ALA A 53 18.49 3.16 5.59
C ALA A 53 19.34 2.69 4.39
N VAL A 54 19.44 3.51 3.35
CA VAL A 54 20.28 3.21 2.19
C VAL A 54 21.74 2.98 2.61
N GLY A 55 22.34 1.87 2.20
CA GLY A 55 23.68 1.41 2.58
C GLY A 55 23.77 0.65 3.91
N ALA A 56 22.65 0.53 4.63
CA ALA A 56 22.60 -0.25 5.87
C ALA A 56 22.82 -1.73 5.56
N ILE A 57 23.46 -2.44 6.48
CA ILE A 57 23.52 -3.89 6.47
C ILE A 57 22.75 -4.37 7.69
N TYR A 58 21.75 -5.23 7.47
CA TYR A 58 21.05 -5.90 8.55
C TYR A 58 21.14 -7.42 8.37
N GLN A 59 21.09 -8.13 9.49
CA GLN A 59 21.12 -9.57 9.55
C GLN A 59 19.80 -10.07 10.12
N THR A 60 19.25 -11.09 9.47
CA THR A 60 18.13 -11.88 9.99
C THR A 60 18.65 -13.25 10.43
N SER A 61 17.78 -14.11 10.94
CA SER A 61 18.13 -15.50 11.24
C SER A 61 18.54 -16.33 10.02
N ILE A 62 18.25 -15.84 8.81
CA ILE A 62 18.44 -16.60 7.55
C ILE A 62 19.66 -16.08 6.77
N SER A 63 19.81 -14.76 6.62
CA SER A 63 20.92 -14.17 5.86
C SER A 63 21.24 -12.74 6.29
N ALA A 64 22.25 -12.14 5.67
CA ALA A 64 22.57 -10.73 5.79
C ALA A 64 22.27 -9.99 4.49
N TYR A 65 21.73 -8.79 4.61
CA TYR A 65 21.22 -8.01 3.50
C TYR A 65 21.77 -6.59 3.55
N GLU A 66 22.27 -6.13 2.41
CA GLU A 66 22.59 -4.73 2.18
C GLU A 66 21.37 -4.02 1.58
N VAL A 67 20.97 -2.90 2.19
CA VAL A 67 19.88 -2.05 1.71
C VAL A 67 20.41 -1.15 0.61
N LEU A 68 19.87 -1.31 -0.60
CA LEU A 68 20.26 -0.51 -1.76
C LEU A 68 19.33 0.69 -1.96
N ALA A 69 18.03 0.54 -1.65
CA ALA A 69 17.07 1.62 -1.76
C ALA A 69 15.90 1.43 -0.79
N VAL A 70 15.31 2.54 -0.35
CA VAL A 70 14.08 2.58 0.43
C VAL A 70 13.03 3.33 -0.37
N ILE A 71 11.94 2.66 -0.71
CA ILE A 71 10.83 3.17 -1.50
C ILE A 71 9.66 3.45 -0.56
N ARG A 72 9.27 4.73 -0.42
CA ARG A 72 8.11 5.16 0.38
C ARG A 72 6.89 5.57 -0.46
N ASP A 73 7.01 5.49 -1.78
CA ASP A 73 5.89 5.71 -2.71
C ASP A 73 5.04 4.43 -2.80
N PRO A 74 3.76 4.45 -2.37
CA PRO A 74 2.90 3.27 -2.38
C PRO A 74 2.66 2.67 -3.77
N GLU A 75 2.58 3.49 -4.81
CA GLU A 75 2.34 2.99 -6.17
C GLU A 75 3.55 2.18 -6.65
N ARG A 76 4.74 2.77 -6.50
CA ARG A 76 5.99 2.10 -6.83
C ARG A 76 6.25 0.86 -5.96
N ALA A 77 5.99 0.96 -4.65
CA ALA A 77 6.12 -0.18 -3.74
C ALA A 77 5.19 -1.32 -4.14
N SER A 78 3.94 -1.01 -4.48
CA SER A 78 2.96 -2.00 -4.87
C SER A 78 3.32 -2.68 -6.19
N ALA A 79 3.86 -1.91 -7.15
CA ALA A 79 4.36 -2.45 -8.41
C ALA A 79 5.55 -3.41 -8.22
N LEU A 80 6.50 -3.05 -7.34
CA LEU A 80 7.67 -3.89 -7.04
C LEU A 80 7.29 -5.19 -6.33
N LEU A 81 6.40 -5.11 -5.34
CA LEU A 81 6.00 -6.26 -4.52
C LEU A 81 4.82 -7.05 -5.11
N LYS A 82 4.23 -6.55 -6.21
CA LYS A 82 3.05 -7.14 -6.88
C LYS A 82 1.86 -7.35 -5.92
N ARG A 83 1.71 -6.49 -4.92
CA ARG A 83 0.64 -6.48 -3.90
C ARG A 83 0.45 -5.07 -3.36
N THR A 84 -0.67 -4.77 -2.71
CA THR A 84 -0.86 -3.48 -2.04
C THR A 84 0.21 -3.30 -0.95
N ALA A 85 1.04 -2.27 -1.10
CA ALA A 85 2.12 -1.95 -0.17
C ALA A 85 2.31 -0.43 -0.07
N LEU A 86 2.64 0.06 1.11
CA LEU A 86 2.93 1.47 1.34
C LEU A 86 4.40 1.81 1.13
N TRP A 87 5.26 0.81 1.26
CA TRP A 87 6.69 0.94 1.18
C TRP A 87 7.31 -0.37 0.69
N ALA A 88 8.55 -0.29 0.22
CA ALA A 88 9.37 -1.44 -0.13
C ALA A 88 10.84 -1.09 0.10
N VAL A 89 11.67 -2.07 0.39
CA VAL A 89 13.12 -1.92 0.49
C VAL A 89 13.75 -2.81 -0.57
N ILE A 90 14.68 -2.27 -1.36
CA ILE A 90 15.47 -3.08 -2.29
C ILE A 90 16.72 -3.53 -1.54
N VAL A 91 16.92 -4.84 -1.47
CA VAL A 91 18.03 -5.45 -0.76
C VAL A 91 18.84 -6.34 -1.68
N ARG A 92 20.12 -6.52 -1.34
CA ARG A 92 20.98 -7.56 -1.91
C ARG A 92 21.45 -8.47 -0.80
N ASP A 93 21.33 -9.78 -1.01
CA ASP A 93 21.90 -10.77 -0.11
C ASP A 93 23.44 -10.72 -0.23
N ILE A 94 24.13 -10.37 0.85
CA ILE A 94 25.60 -10.27 0.85
C ILE A 94 26.29 -11.58 1.19
N MET A 95 25.55 -12.57 1.69
CA MET A 95 26.07 -13.92 1.93
C MET A 95 26.15 -14.72 0.63
N ARG A 96 25.41 -14.31 -0.40
CA ARG A 96 25.41 -14.88 -1.75
C ARG A 96 26.09 -13.91 -2.71
N ALA A 97 27.30 -14.24 -3.14
CA ALA A 97 28.13 -13.35 -3.98
C ALA A 97 27.43 -12.87 -5.26
N ASP A 98 26.60 -13.72 -5.86
CA ASP A 98 25.89 -13.44 -7.13
C ASP A 98 24.39 -13.18 -6.92
N ALA A 99 23.97 -12.78 -5.72
CA ALA A 99 22.56 -12.47 -5.50
C ALA A 99 22.14 -11.18 -6.20
N GLU A 100 21.16 -11.31 -7.07
CA GLU A 100 20.48 -10.16 -7.67
C GLU A 100 19.66 -9.40 -6.62
N PRO A 101 19.62 -8.06 -6.69
CA PRO A 101 18.77 -7.26 -5.84
C PRO A 101 17.28 -7.60 -5.99
N TYR A 102 16.56 -7.61 -4.88
CA TYR A 102 15.11 -7.83 -4.88
C TYR A 102 14.39 -6.95 -3.85
N ALA A 103 13.10 -6.73 -4.09
CA ALA A 103 12.27 -5.92 -3.21
C ALA A 103 11.69 -6.77 -2.07
N VAL A 104 11.79 -6.25 -0.85
CA VAL A 104 11.17 -6.79 0.35
C VAL A 104 10.21 -5.77 0.95
N GLY A 105 9.14 -6.25 1.57
CA GLY A 105 8.15 -5.43 2.28
C GLY A 105 7.85 -6.00 3.65
N ASP A 106 8.83 -6.67 4.27
CA ASP A 106 8.67 -7.34 5.57
C ASP A 106 9.03 -6.39 6.70
N THR A 107 8.10 -6.23 7.63
CA THR A 107 8.24 -5.34 8.80
C THR A 107 9.48 -5.68 9.61
N TRP A 108 10.19 -4.65 10.07
CA TRP A 108 11.31 -4.79 10.99
C TRP A 108 10.83 -5.39 12.30
N THR A 109 11.50 -6.43 12.76
CA THR A 109 11.18 -7.16 13.98
C THR A 109 12.34 -7.12 14.97
N THR A 110 12.08 -7.56 16.20
CA THR A 110 13.12 -7.70 17.23
C THR A 110 14.15 -8.79 16.92
N SER A 111 13.86 -9.67 15.95
CA SER A 111 14.78 -10.71 15.47
C SER A 111 15.75 -10.20 14.42
N ASP A 112 15.52 -8.99 13.89
CA ASP A 112 16.39 -8.36 12.91
C ASP A 112 17.45 -7.51 13.64
N HIS A 113 18.70 -7.66 13.21
CA HIS A 113 19.83 -6.98 13.83
C HIS A 113 20.51 -6.07 12.81
N LEU A 114 20.67 -4.80 13.17
CA LEU A 114 21.45 -3.87 12.36
C LEU A 114 22.94 -4.14 12.59
N VAL A 115 23.65 -4.50 11.53
CA VAL A 115 25.10 -4.78 11.55
C VAL A 115 25.88 -3.52 11.22
N ARG A 116 25.39 -2.76 10.23
CA ARG A 116 25.99 -1.48 9.81
C ARG A 116 24.90 -0.47 9.52
N GLU A 117 25.06 0.72 10.07
CA GLU A 117 24.17 1.83 9.76
C GLU A 117 24.31 2.25 8.29
N GLY A 118 23.17 2.56 7.69
CA GLY A 118 23.13 3.17 6.37
C GLY A 118 23.36 4.68 6.45
N ARG A 119 23.55 5.29 5.29
CA ARG A 119 23.54 6.74 5.18
C ARG A 119 22.11 7.22 5.45
N ASN A 120 21.84 7.62 6.68
CA ASN A 120 20.55 8.17 7.07
C ASN A 120 20.44 9.62 6.56
N PRO A 121 19.55 9.94 5.61
CA PRO A 121 19.35 11.32 5.19
C PRO A 121 18.82 12.20 6.33
N ALA A 122 18.16 11.63 7.35
CA ALA A 122 17.68 12.36 8.52
C ALA A 122 18.78 12.62 9.57
N ALA A 123 19.92 11.93 9.52
CA ALA A 123 21.02 12.19 10.46
C ALA A 123 21.67 13.56 10.23
N PHE A 124 21.57 14.12 9.01
CA PHE A 124 22.00 15.50 8.73
C PHE A 124 21.02 16.56 9.25
N ALA A 125 19.79 16.19 9.64
CA ALA A 125 18.78 17.13 10.12
C ALA A 125 18.81 17.35 11.64
N GLN A 126 19.55 16.54 12.41
CA GLN A 126 19.67 16.70 13.87
C GLN A 126 20.91 17.52 14.32
N ALA A 127 21.70 18.03 13.37
CA ALA A 127 22.95 18.74 13.67
C ALA A 127 22.94 20.23 13.29
N ALA A 128 21.75 20.87 13.19
CA ALA A 128 21.60 22.30 12.88
C ALA A 128 20.82 23.03 13.98
#